data_AF-A0AAJ1E151-F1
#
_entry.id   AF-A0AAJ1E151-F1
#
_cell.length_a   1.000
_cell.length_b   1.000
_cell.length_c   1.000
_cell.angle_alpha   90.00
_cell.angle_beta   90.00
_cell.angle_gamma   90.00
#
_symmetry.space_group_name_H-M   'P 1'
#
loop_
_entity.id
_entity.type
_entity.pdbx_description
1 polymer ?
#
loop_
_entity_poly.entity_id
_entity_poly.type
_entity_poly.pdbx_seq_one_letter_code
_entity_poly.pdbx_strand_id
1 'polypeptide(L)'
;MRQLASGSARDIPLLAGESGAAGLAGPGLMCKDGARRKVAHLDAHSCVLLINTEGATSPAVYQQLVGETADSVLQRQQQWRQAPIA
;
A
#
# COMPACT_ATOMS: atom_id res chain seq x y z
N MET A 1 5.21 -2.53 2.27
CA MET A 1 4.18 -3.49 2.72
C MET A 1 3.36 -2.92 3.86
N ARG A 2 3.96 -2.58 5.02
CA ARG A 2 3.25 -2.04 6.20
C ARG A 2 2.18 -0.97 5.92
N GLN A 3 2.49 0.07 5.14
CA GLN A 3 1.54 1.15 4.82
C GLN A 3 0.32 0.67 4.02
N LEU A 4 0.52 -0.29 3.09
CA LEU A 4 -0.60 -0.87 2.33
C LEU A 4 -1.45 -1.78 3.24
N ALA A 5 -0.81 -2.58 4.09
CA ALA A 5 -1.49 -3.47 5.02
C ALA A 5 -2.29 -2.73 6.09
N SER A 6 -1.82 -1.58 6.58
CA SER A 6 -2.50 -0.83 7.62
C SER A 6 -3.85 -0.28 7.15
N GLY A 7 -3.92 0.23 5.92
CA GLY A 7 -5.09 0.99 5.45
C GLY A 7 -5.39 2.19 6.35
N SER A 8 -6.60 2.74 6.22
CA SER A 8 -7.16 3.79 7.07
C SER A 8 -8.69 3.78 6.99
N ALA A 9 -9.37 4.71 7.67
CA ALA A 9 -10.81 4.90 7.48
C ALA A 9 -11.17 5.25 6.01
N ARG A 10 -10.23 5.84 5.26
CA ARG A 10 -10.43 6.23 3.85
C ARG A 10 -9.68 5.35 2.86
N ASP A 11 -8.77 4.51 3.34
CA ASP A 11 -7.93 3.66 2.50
C ASP A 11 -8.16 2.19 2.84
N ILE A 12 -8.60 1.41 1.86
CA ILE A 12 -8.74 -0.03 2.02
C ILE A 12 -7.38 -0.67 2.38
N PRO A 13 -7.30 -1.55 3.40
CA PRO A 13 -6.09 -2.30 3.65
C PRO A 13 -5.83 -3.27 2.49
N LEU A 14 -4.60 -3.31 2.00
CA LEU A 14 -4.18 -4.07 0.83
C LEU A 14 -3.10 -5.08 1.20
N LEU A 15 -3.34 -6.33 0.82
CA LEU A 15 -2.32 -7.37 0.85
C LEU A 15 -1.35 -7.15 -0.33
N ALA A 16 -0.15 -6.67 -0.02
CA ALA A 16 0.89 -6.42 -1.00
C ALA A 16 2.20 -6.99 -0.53
N GLY A 17 2.80 -7.85 -1.36
CA GLY A 17 4.17 -8.30 -1.16
C GLY A 17 5.18 -7.20 -1.44
N GLU A 18 6.42 -7.62 -1.57
CA GLU A 18 7.64 -6.85 -1.58
C GLU A 18 7.68 -6.00 -2.86
N SER A 19 7.53 -6.64 -4.02
CA SER A 19 7.52 -6.02 -5.33
C SER A 19 6.30 -5.12 -5.51
N GLY A 20 5.13 -5.61 -5.09
CA GLY A 20 3.89 -4.84 -5.14
C GLY A 20 3.96 -3.56 -4.30
N ALA A 21 4.52 -3.64 -3.10
CA ALA A 21 4.67 -2.47 -2.24
C ALA A 21 5.76 -1.49 -2.68
N ALA A 22 6.77 -1.93 -3.44
CA ALA A 22 7.79 -1.05 -3.99
C ALA A 22 7.18 0.02 -4.90
N GLY A 23 6.11 -0.33 -5.63
CA GLY A 23 5.35 0.59 -6.48
C GLY A 23 4.78 1.80 -5.72
N LEU A 24 4.37 1.64 -4.45
CA LEU A 24 3.94 2.76 -3.61
C LEU A 24 5.13 3.49 -2.96
N ALA A 25 6.15 2.74 -2.54
CA ALA A 25 7.28 3.29 -1.81
C ALA A 25 8.06 4.33 -2.63
N GLY A 26 8.27 4.09 -3.93
CA GLY A 26 9.00 4.99 -4.83
C GLY A 26 8.38 6.40 -4.90
N PRO A 27 7.15 6.55 -5.40
CA PRO A 27 6.45 7.83 -5.44
C PRO A 27 6.32 8.49 -4.06
N GLY A 28 6.04 7.72 -3.01
CA GLY A 28 5.97 8.24 -1.64
C GLY A 28 7.27 8.89 -1.16
N LEU A 29 8.43 8.32 -1.53
CA LEU A 29 9.74 8.91 -1.25
C LEU A 29 10.03 10.11 -2.15
N MET A 30 9.64 10.06 -3.43
CA MET A 30 9.78 11.20 -4.35
C MET A 30 8.98 12.41 -3.86
N CYS A 31 7.75 12.24 -3.37
CA CYS A 31 6.93 13.34 -2.87
C CYS A 31 7.55 14.07 -1.67
N LYS A 32 8.38 13.38 -0.87
CA LYS A 32 9.10 13.93 0.28
C LYS A 32 10.40 14.67 -0.10
N ASP A 33 10.87 14.52 -1.33
CA ASP A 33 12.07 15.16 -1.87
C ASP A 33 11.68 16.14 -2.98
N GLY A 34 11.80 17.44 -2.74
CA GLY A 34 11.37 18.47 -3.69
C GLY A 34 12.04 18.38 -5.07
N ALA A 35 13.31 17.95 -5.14
CA ALA A 35 14.02 17.80 -6.40
C ALA A 35 13.50 16.59 -7.18
N ARG A 36 13.35 15.43 -6.51
CA ARG A 36 12.81 14.21 -7.15
C ARG A 36 11.35 14.39 -7.55
N ARG A 37 10.53 15.03 -6.71
CA ARG A 37 9.13 15.37 -7.02
C ARG A 37 9.03 16.21 -8.30
N LYS A 38 9.90 17.20 -8.46
CA LYS A 38 9.95 18.06 -9.66
C LYS A 38 10.34 17.27 -10.90
N VAL A 39 11.35 16.39 -10.81
CA VAL A 39 11.76 15.52 -11.94
C VAL A 39 10.65 14.56 -12.34
N ALA A 40 9.88 14.04 -11.38
CA ALA A 40 8.77 13.13 -11.62
C ALA A 40 7.46 13.85 -12.04
N HIS A 41 7.46 15.18 -12.11
CA HIS A 41 6.26 15.99 -12.40
C HIS A 41 5.06 15.68 -11.49
N LEU A 42 5.31 15.39 -10.22
CA LEU A 42 4.26 15.08 -9.23
C LEU A 42 3.80 16.34 -8.51
N ASP A 43 2.50 16.59 -8.52
CA ASP A 43 1.84 17.70 -7.83
C ASP A 43 0.49 17.28 -7.23
N ALA A 44 -0.28 18.25 -6.71
CA ALA A 44 -1.58 18.01 -6.11
C ALA A 44 -2.69 17.60 -7.10
N HIS A 45 -2.45 17.71 -8.40
CA HIS A 45 -3.37 17.34 -9.47
C HIS A 45 -3.01 16.00 -10.13
N SER A 46 -1.90 15.39 -9.72
CA SER A 46 -1.40 14.14 -10.27
C SER A 46 -2.24 12.94 -9.82
N CYS A 47 -2.74 12.17 -10.78
CA CYS A 47 -3.37 10.87 -10.54
C CYS A 47 -2.38 9.75 -10.86
N VAL A 48 -1.88 9.06 -9.83
CA VAL A 48 -0.87 8.00 -9.99
C VAL A 48 -1.53 6.63 -9.94
N LEU A 49 -1.45 5.88 -11.03
CA LEU A 49 -1.84 4.47 -11.06
C LEU A 49 -0.69 3.59 -10.57
N LEU A 50 -0.98 2.74 -9.60
CA LEU A 50 -0.06 1.71 -9.11
C LEU A 50 -0.61 0.32 -9.41
N ILE A 51 0.27 -0.60 -9.80
CA ILE A 51 -0.09 -2.01 -10.01
C ILE A 51 0.54 -2.83 -8.88
N ASN A 52 -0.30 -3.43 -8.05
CA ASN A 52 0.15 -4.41 -7.06
C ASN A 52 0.38 -5.76 -7.75
N THR A 53 1.64 -6.13 -7.96
CA THR A 53 2.00 -7.32 -8.77
C THR A 53 1.90 -8.62 -7.98
N GLU A 54 1.94 -8.58 -6.66
CA GLU A 54 1.93 -9.78 -5.81
C GLU A 54 1.33 -9.51 -4.42
N GLY A 55 0.76 -10.56 -3.83
CA GLY A 55 0.40 -10.61 -2.41
C GLY A 55 1.56 -11.09 -1.55
N ALA A 56 1.26 -11.70 -0.40
CA ALA A 56 2.28 -12.33 0.45
C ALA A 56 2.76 -13.66 -0.14
N THR A 57 3.67 -13.61 -1.13
CA THR A 57 4.24 -14.81 -1.77
C THR A 57 5.05 -15.67 -0.79
N SER A 58 5.61 -15.05 0.24
CA SER A 58 6.21 -15.74 1.40
C SER A 58 5.51 -15.31 2.70
N PRO A 59 4.54 -16.10 3.22
CA PRO A 59 3.76 -15.72 4.40
C PRO A 59 4.61 -15.45 5.64
N ALA A 60 5.68 -16.24 5.87
CA ALA A 60 6.57 -16.05 7.01
C ALA A 60 7.34 -14.71 6.94
N VAL A 61 7.88 -14.38 5.75
CA VAL A 61 8.59 -13.10 5.53
C VAL A 61 7.62 -11.93 5.64
N TYR A 62 6.42 -12.06 5.06
CA TYR A 62 5.38 -11.05 5.17
C TYR A 62 5.04 -10.77 6.64
N GLN A 63 4.76 -11.82 7.42
CA GLN A 63 4.43 -11.67 8.84
C GLN A 63 5.57 -11.03 9.64
N GLN A 64 6.83 -11.42 9.37
CA GLN A 64 7.98 -10.81 10.01
C GLN A 64 8.10 -9.31 9.71
N LEU A 65 7.86 -8.89 8.46
CA LEU A 65 8.07 -7.51 8.03
C LEU A 65 6.86 -6.61 8.30
N VAL A 66 5.64 -7.16 8.27
CA VAL A 66 4.39 -6.42 8.47
C VAL A 66 3.96 -6.44 9.93
N GLY A 67 4.23 -7.51 10.66
CA GLY A 67 3.82 -7.70 12.06
C GLY A 67 2.48 -8.41 12.24
N GLU A 68 1.83 -8.83 11.16
CA GLU A 68 0.58 -9.61 11.17
C GLU A 68 0.52 -10.57 9.98
N THR A 69 -0.39 -11.54 10.02
CA THR A 69 -0.56 -12.52 8.94
C THR A 69 -1.26 -11.91 7.72
N ALA A 70 -1.06 -12.51 6.55
CA ALA A 70 -1.78 -12.14 5.33
C ALA A 70 -3.31 -12.25 5.50
N ASP A 71 -3.77 -13.30 6.18
CA ASP A 71 -5.19 -13.53 6.46
C ASP A 71 -5.81 -12.42 7.32
N SER A 72 -5.08 -11.92 8.33
CA SER A 72 -5.52 -10.77 9.14
C SER A 72 -5.80 -9.55 8.27
N VAL A 73 -4.91 -9.25 7.32
CA VAL A 73 -5.08 -8.13 6.39
C VAL A 73 -6.28 -8.35 5.47
N LEU A 74 -6.44 -9.56 4.92
CA LEU A 74 -7.57 -9.89 4.05
C LEU A 74 -8.91 -9.83 4.78
N GLN A 75 -8.97 -10.26 6.05
CA GLN A 75 -10.17 -10.14 6.86
C GLN A 75 -10.55 -8.67 7.09
N ARG A 76 -9.59 -7.81 7.45
CA ARG A 76 -9.82 -6.36 7.58
C ARG A 76 -10.22 -5.72 6.25
N GLN A 77 -9.65 -6.17 5.14
CA GLN A 77 -10.03 -5.73 3.81
C GLN A 77 -11.51 -6.03 3.50
N GLN A 78 -11.97 -7.25 3.81
CA GLN A 78 -13.37 -7.63 3.63
C GLN A 78 -14.31 -6.79 4.49
N GLN A 79 -13.95 -6.58 5.76
CA GLN A 79 -14.72 -5.73 6.68
C GLN A 79 -14.83 -4.29 6.16
N TRP A 80 -13.73 -3.72 5.66
CA TRP A 80 -13.71 -2.38 5.08
C TRP A 80 -14.66 -2.27 3.88
N ARG A 81 -14.67 -3.27 2.98
CA ARG A 81 -15.57 -3.30 1.80
C ARG A 81 -17.04 -3.43 2.15
N GLN A 82 -17.35 -3.98 3.33
CA GLN A 82 -18.71 -4.15 3.83
C GLN A 82 -19.18 -2.97 4.68
N ALA A 83 -18.28 -2.08 5.09
CA ALA A 83 -18.63 -0.91 5.86
C ALA A 83 -19.50 0.04 5.00
N PRO A 84 -20.59 0.61 5.56
CA PRO A 84 -21.36 1.62 4.87
C PRO A 84 -20.45 2.79 4.49
N ILE A 85 -20.59 3.30 3.26
CA ILE A 85 -19.98 4.57 2.88
C ILE A 85 -20.70 5.64 3.71
N ALA A 86 -19.98 6.23 4.66
CA ALA A 86 -20.47 7.36 5.47
C ALA A 86 -20.61 8.63 4.63
#